data_AF-A0A2G8S5K5-F1
#
_entry.id   AF-A0A2G8S5K5-F1
#
_cell.length_a   1.000
_cell.length_b   1.000
_cell.length_c   1.000
_cell.angle_alpha   90.00
_cell.angle_beta   90.00
_cell.angle_gamma   90.00
#
_symmetry.space_group_name_H-M   'P 1'
#
loop_
_entity.id
_entity.type
_entity.pdbx_description
1 polymer ?
#
loop_
_entity_poly.entity_id
_entity_poly.type
_entity_poly.pdbx_seq_one_letter_code
_entity_poly.pdbx_strand_id
1 'polypeptide(L)'
;MPSTASSTRFNDGVLHDIAPHATNLEYAYFVGCLKVTHDGLWALLSTNYKGIIGLGMEGLSTAFDMRVFSDQCNRAGTLSRLQSITLTVDEHTSLVEWQQHVLSLLSNAPLKRFHISTVGGHVGHRLSDEFCSAIVTAHGSRLTRFSVHRMRMNITAIADICRRCTALEQLFVVVEQNDLDALGPCLAEAPRLREVHVNRPLDFGSEDVPQQSYEQILSIVRQCRPSVRQFGFNTRVFQVDRTLIQPAEDRSMRMEVTLSSYENPEVPEQFLVVRT
;
A
#
# COMPACT_ATOMS: atom_id res chain seq x y z
N MET A 1 15.62 2.56 -26.70
CA MET A 1 14.46 3.45 -26.51
C MET A 1 13.19 2.73 -26.95
N PRO A 2 12.52 1.93 -26.10
CA PRO A 2 11.19 1.41 -26.41
C PRO A 2 10.13 2.42 -25.94
N SER A 3 9.29 2.87 -26.85
CA SER A 3 8.11 3.69 -26.57
C SER A 3 7.05 2.86 -25.82
N THR A 4 6.61 3.32 -24.64
CA THR A 4 5.52 2.71 -23.88
C THR A 4 4.18 3.07 -24.52
N ALA A 5 3.36 2.06 -24.80
CA ALA A 5 2.06 2.22 -25.43
C ALA A 5 1.02 2.66 -24.39
N SER A 6 0.84 3.98 -24.22
CA SER A 6 -0.39 4.54 -23.66
C SER A 6 -1.55 4.14 -24.59
N SER A 7 -2.48 3.33 -24.11
CA SER A 7 -3.71 3.05 -24.84
C SER A 7 -4.57 4.32 -24.84
N THR A 8 -4.45 5.12 -25.90
CA THR A 8 -5.33 6.28 -26.15
C THR A 8 -6.79 5.90 -26.40
N ARG A 9 -7.09 4.59 -26.46
CA ARG A 9 -8.39 4.02 -26.76
C ARG A 9 -9.28 3.90 -25.53
N PHE A 10 -8.71 3.77 -24.32
CA PHE A 10 -9.50 3.69 -23.10
C PHE A 10 -9.67 5.07 -22.48
N ASN A 11 -10.92 5.55 -22.42
CA ASN A 11 -11.29 6.91 -22.01
C ASN A 11 -12.70 6.92 -21.41
N ASP A 12 -13.16 8.07 -20.94
CA ASP A 12 -14.49 8.22 -20.31
C ASP A 12 -15.64 7.75 -21.20
N GLY A 13 -15.57 7.99 -22.52
CA GLY A 13 -16.59 7.52 -23.47
C GLY A 13 -16.74 6.00 -23.46
N VAL A 14 -15.63 5.27 -23.42
CA VAL A 14 -15.65 3.80 -23.28
C VAL A 14 -16.28 3.39 -21.96
N LEU A 15 -15.98 4.09 -20.86
CA LEU A 15 -16.59 3.80 -19.56
C LEU A 15 -18.10 4.05 -19.55
N HIS A 16 -18.56 5.11 -20.21
CA HIS A 16 -19.98 5.37 -20.42
C HIS A 16 -20.65 4.25 -21.23
N ASP A 17 -20.01 3.79 -22.31
CA ASP A 17 -20.58 2.76 -23.18
C ASP A 17 -20.70 1.40 -22.47
N ILE A 18 -19.76 1.04 -21.60
CA ILE A 18 -19.79 -0.24 -20.87
C ILE A 18 -20.63 -0.18 -19.58
N ALA A 19 -20.85 1.00 -19.00
CA ALA A 19 -21.53 1.16 -17.71
C ALA A 19 -22.91 0.48 -17.63
N PRO A 20 -23.78 0.51 -18.66
CA PRO A 20 -25.07 -0.19 -18.63
C PRO A 20 -24.94 -1.71 -18.57
N HIS A 21 -23.80 -2.26 -18.99
CA HIS A 21 -23.54 -3.69 -19.06
C HIS A 21 -22.72 -4.22 -17.88
N ALA A 22 -22.10 -3.32 -17.10
CA ALA A 22 -21.22 -3.63 -15.97
C ALA A 22 -21.90 -3.48 -14.60
N THR A 23 -23.22 -3.67 -14.53
CA THR A 23 -24.02 -3.40 -13.32
C THR A 23 -23.74 -4.34 -12.14
N ASN A 24 -23.05 -5.46 -12.39
CA ASN A 24 -22.64 -6.47 -11.41
C ASN A 24 -21.14 -6.46 -11.10
N LEU A 25 -20.43 -5.42 -11.51
CA LEU A 25 -18.99 -5.31 -11.31
C LEU A 25 -18.67 -5.26 -9.81
N GLU A 26 -17.69 -6.04 -9.35
CA GLU A 26 -17.22 -5.98 -7.95
C GLU A 26 -15.80 -5.44 -7.84
N TYR A 27 -15.03 -5.48 -8.93
CA TYR A 27 -13.64 -5.07 -8.97
C TYR A 27 -13.38 -4.25 -10.23
N ALA A 28 -12.85 -3.04 -10.05
CA ALA A 28 -12.47 -2.16 -11.14
C ALA A 28 -11.06 -1.63 -10.88
N TYR A 29 -10.11 -1.97 -11.75
CA TYR A 29 -8.72 -1.53 -11.62
C TYR A 29 -8.31 -0.81 -12.90
N PHE A 30 -7.95 0.45 -12.76
CA PHE A 30 -7.51 1.32 -13.83
C PHE A 30 -6.04 1.64 -13.61
N VAL A 31 -5.19 1.21 -14.53
CA VAL A 31 -3.75 1.44 -14.48
C VAL A 31 -3.29 2.11 -15.77
N GLY A 32 -2.64 3.27 -15.67
CA GLY A 32 -2.14 4.03 -16.82
C GLY A 32 -3.23 4.58 -17.74
N CYS A 33 -4.45 4.75 -17.24
CA CYS A 33 -5.60 5.22 -17.99
C CYS A 33 -5.65 6.75 -18.04
N LEU A 34 -4.71 7.37 -18.76
CA LEU A 34 -4.49 8.83 -18.79
C LEU A 34 -5.64 9.67 -19.36
N LYS A 35 -6.62 9.04 -20.01
CA LYS A 35 -7.83 9.67 -20.55
C LYS A 35 -9.10 9.35 -19.76
N VAL A 36 -8.95 8.67 -18.62
CA VAL A 36 -10.05 8.40 -17.70
C VAL A 36 -10.03 9.45 -16.60
N THR A 37 -11.13 10.19 -16.49
CA THR A 37 -11.37 11.19 -15.45
C THR A 37 -12.39 10.66 -14.45
N HIS A 38 -12.79 11.52 -13.51
CA HIS A 38 -13.81 11.21 -12.52
C HIS A 38 -15.19 10.98 -13.16
N ASP A 39 -15.47 11.59 -14.32
CA ASP A 39 -16.75 11.44 -15.02
C ASP A 39 -16.95 10.01 -15.54
N GLY A 40 -15.95 9.42 -16.19
CA GLY A 40 -16.04 8.04 -16.68
C GLY A 40 -16.12 7.02 -15.54
N LEU A 41 -15.32 7.21 -14.49
CA LEU A 41 -15.39 6.37 -13.29
C LEU A 41 -16.76 6.48 -12.61
N TRP A 42 -17.29 7.69 -12.46
CA TRP A 42 -18.63 7.90 -11.92
C TRP A 42 -19.72 7.24 -12.77
N ALA A 43 -19.64 7.34 -14.10
CA ALA A 43 -20.57 6.67 -15.01
C ALA A 43 -20.62 5.16 -14.76
N LEU A 44 -19.46 4.53 -14.60
CA LEU A 44 -19.35 3.11 -14.28
C LEU A 44 -19.91 2.75 -12.90
N LEU A 45 -19.64 3.58 -11.88
CA LEU A 45 -20.03 3.30 -10.50
C LEU A 45 -21.51 3.57 -10.23
N SER A 46 -22.08 4.59 -10.87
CA SER A 46 -23.45 5.05 -10.62
C SER A 46 -24.52 4.07 -11.12
N THR A 47 -24.21 3.25 -12.13
CA THR A 47 -25.12 2.20 -12.64
C THR A 47 -24.95 0.87 -11.93
N ASN A 48 -23.95 0.74 -11.06
CA ASN A 48 -23.60 -0.50 -10.38
C ASN A 48 -24.40 -0.66 -9.08
N TYR A 49 -25.49 -1.43 -9.15
CA TYR A 49 -26.32 -1.73 -7.98
C TYR A 49 -25.71 -2.81 -7.07
N LYS A 50 -24.81 -3.66 -7.59
CA LYS A 50 -24.14 -4.69 -6.79
C LYS A 50 -23.18 -4.04 -5.81
N GLY A 51 -22.53 -2.95 -6.20
CA GLY A 51 -21.54 -2.21 -5.43
C GLY A 51 -20.13 -2.79 -5.55
N ILE A 52 -19.13 -1.91 -5.51
CA ILE A 52 -17.73 -2.27 -5.69
C ILE A 52 -17.10 -2.75 -4.38
N ILE A 53 -16.34 -3.84 -4.46
CA ILE A 53 -15.54 -4.41 -3.39
C ILE A 53 -14.08 -3.94 -3.51
N GLY A 54 -13.54 -3.79 -4.72
CA GLY A 54 -12.18 -3.30 -4.96
C GLY A 54 -12.09 -2.26 -6.06
N LEU A 55 -11.42 -1.14 -5.77
CA LEU A 55 -11.21 -0.03 -6.71
C LEU A 55 -9.72 0.33 -6.80
N GLY A 56 -9.14 0.23 -7.98
CA GLY A 56 -7.78 0.69 -8.27
C GLY A 56 -7.78 1.88 -9.23
N MET A 57 -7.11 2.95 -8.83
CA MET A 57 -7.00 4.20 -9.58
C MET A 57 -5.52 4.60 -9.61
N GLU A 58 -4.79 4.08 -10.60
CA GLU A 58 -3.35 4.21 -10.74
C GLU A 58 -3.01 4.88 -12.07
N GLY A 59 -2.34 6.03 -12.04
CA GLY A 59 -1.97 6.77 -13.26
C GLY A 59 -3.19 7.14 -14.12
N LEU A 60 -4.22 7.72 -13.49
CA LEU A 60 -5.38 8.30 -14.19
C LEU A 60 -5.03 9.62 -14.86
N SER A 61 -6.02 10.24 -15.52
CA SER A 61 -5.86 11.57 -16.09
C SER A 61 -5.43 12.60 -15.04
N THR A 62 -4.54 13.52 -15.42
CA THR A 62 -4.21 14.70 -14.60
C THR A 62 -5.40 15.65 -14.41
N ALA A 63 -6.46 15.50 -15.21
CA ALA A 63 -7.74 16.18 -15.05
C ALA A 63 -8.70 15.47 -14.07
N PHE A 64 -8.28 14.40 -13.39
CA PHE A 64 -9.10 13.71 -12.41
C PHE A 64 -9.31 14.58 -11.16
N ASP A 65 -10.56 14.93 -10.86
CA ASP A 65 -10.93 15.70 -9.67
C ASP A 65 -11.41 14.75 -8.56
N MET A 66 -10.54 14.52 -7.57
CA MET A 66 -10.84 13.66 -6.42
C MET A 66 -11.97 14.23 -5.54
N ARG A 67 -12.14 15.56 -5.47
CA ARG A 67 -13.22 16.18 -4.70
C ARG A 67 -14.57 15.86 -5.31
N VAL A 68 -14.72 16.10 -6.62
CA VAL A 68 -15.98 15.84 -7.34
C VAL A 68 -16.33 14.36 -7.28
N PHE A 69 -15.34 13.49 -7.53
CA PHE A 69 -15.51 12.05 -7.44
C PHE A 69 -15.98 11.60 -6.05
N SER A 70 -15.33 12.10 -4.99
CA SER A 70 -15.71 11.84 -3.60
C SER A 70 -17.13 12.27 -3.30
N ASP A 71 -17.51 13.50 -3.68
CA ASP A 71 -18.84 14.03 -3.42
C ASP A 71 -19.94 13.26 -4.16
N GLN A 72 -19.68 12.81 -5.38
CA GLN A 72 -20.61 11.96 -6.14
C GLN A 72 -20.77 10.59 -5.47
N CYS A 73 -19.67 9.92 -5.15
CA CYS A 73 -19.69 8.60 -4.52
C CYS A 73 -20.38 8.60 -3.15
N ASN A 74 -20.11 9.62 -2.32
CA ASN A 74 -20.73 9.75 -1.00
C ASN A 74 -22.23 10.03 -1.09
N ARG A 75 -22.66 10.93 -1.99
CA ARG A 75 -24.09 11.24 -2.17
C ARG A 75 -24.91 10.02 -2.59
N ALA A 76 -24.33 9.14 -3.40
CA ALA A 76 -25.02 7.95 -3.89
C ALA A 76 -24.72 6.67 -3.10
N GLY A 77 -23.77 6.69 -2.16
CA GLY A 77 -23.39 5.52 -1.37
C GLY A 77 -22.76 4.38 -2.19
N THR A 78 -22.17 4.68 -3.35
CA THR A 78 -21.65 3.67 -4.31
C THR A 78 -20.49 2.83 -3.76
N LEU A 79 -19.76 3.36 -2.77
CA LEU A 79 -18.61 2.71 -2.15
C LEU A 79 -18.92 2.05 -0.79
N SER A 80 -20.20 1.88 -0.45
CA SER A 80 -20.63 1.25 0.81
C SER A 80 -20.16 -0.20 1.01
N ARG A 81 -19.73 -0.87 -0.07
CA ARG A 81 -19.15 -2.23 -0.04
C ARG A 81 -17.64 -2.27 -0.24
N LEU A 82 -16.98 -1.12 -0.39
CA LEU A 82 -15.57 -1.02 -0.76
C LEU A 82 -14.67 -1.54 0.36
N GLN A 83 -13.96 -2.64 0.08
CA GLN A 83 -13.03 -3.28 1.01
C GLN A 83 -11.57 -3.06 0.60
N SER A 84 -11.29 -2.70 -0.65
CA SER A 84 -9.94 -2.56 -1.18
C SER A 84 -9.83 -1.30 -2.02
N ILE A 85 -8.84 -0.46 -1.73
CA ILE A 85 -8.55 0.70 -2.58
C ILE A 85 -7.06 0.80 -2.90
N THR A 86 -6.75 1.11 -4.16
CA THR A 86 -5.41 1.42 -4.64
C THR A 86 -5.44 2.80 -5.29
N LEU A 87 -4.58 3.71 -4.82
CA LEU A 87 -4.54 5.10 -5.26
C LEU A 87 -3.14 5.51 -5.66
N THR A 88 -3.02 6.28 -6.74
CA THR A 88 -1.82 7.07 -7.03
C THR A 88 -2.15 8.55 -6.97
N VAL A 89 -1.25 9.35 -6.37
CA VAL A 89 -1.30 10.82 -6.46
C VAL A 89 -0.24 11.31 -7.45
N ASP A 90 -0.62 12.28 -8.28
CA ASP A 90 0.24 12.93 -9.25
C ASP A 90 1.04 14.09 -8.62
N GLU A 91 2.23 14.37 -9.13
CA GLU A 91 3.13 15.40 -8.59
C GLU A 91 2.59 16.83 -8.71
N HIS A 92 1.66 17.08 -9.64
CA HIS A 92 1.03 18.39 -9.83
C HIS A 92 -0.18 18.60 -8.91
N THR A 93 -0.61 17.58 -8.16
CA THR A 93 -1.76 17.66 -7.26
C THR A 93 -1.34 18.11 -5.87
N SER A 94 -2.10 19.04 -5.26
CA SER A 94 -1.94 19.39 -3.84
C SER A 94 -2.18 18.16 -2.97
N LEU A 95 -1.10 17.60 -2.40
CA LEU A 95 -1.17 16.38 -1.61
C LEU A 95 -2.10 16.53 -0.40
N VAL A 96 -2.14 17.71 0.22
CA VAL A 96 -2.96 17.99 1.41
C VAL A 96 -4.45 17.97 1.05
N GLU A 97 -4.85 18.69 0.01
CA GLU A 97 -6.26 18.72 -0.44
C GLU A 97 -6.70 17.34 -0.93
N TRP A 98 -5.85 16.69 -1.71
CA TRP A 98 -6.13 15.34 -2.20
C TRP A 98 -6.33 14.34 -1.05
N GLN A 99 -5.50 14.38 -0.01
CA GLN A 99 -5.66 13.55 1.18
C GLN A 99 -7.01 13.80 1.88
N GLN A 100 -7.44 15.05 2.00
CA GLN A 100 -8.75 15.38 2.58
C GLN A 100 -9.90 14.77 1.77
N HIS A 101 -9.84 14.86 0.45
CA HIS A 101 -10.85 14.28 -0.42
C HIS A 101 -10.84 12.74 -0.39
N VAL A 102 -9.68 12.10 -0.27
CA VAL A 102 -9.57 10.65 -0.06
C VAL A 102 -10.18 10.23 1.28
N LEU A 103 -9.96 10.98 2.36
CA LEU A 103 -10.63 10.70 3.65
C LEU A 103 -12.14 10.82 3.53
N SER A 104 -12.64 11.84 2.81
CA SER A 104 -14.07 11.99 2.54
C SER A 104 -14.61 10.79 1.76
N LEU A 105 -13.95 10.38 0.68
CA LEU A 105 -14.32 9.24 -0.17
C LEU A 105 -14.44 7.93 0.63
N LEU A 106 -13.51 7.72 1.56
CA LEU A 106 -13.39 6.46 2.31
C LEU A 106 -14.22 6.43 3.60
N SER A 107 -14.78 7.55 4.04
CA SER A 107 -15.46 7.71 5.33
C SER A 107 -16.51 6.63 5.63
N ASN A 108 -17.27 6.18 4.62
CA ASN A 108 -18.33 5.19 4.76
C ASN A 108 -17.94 3.78 4.29
N ALA A 109 -16.70 3.59 3.80
CA ALA A 109 -16.26 2.34 3.21
C ALA A 109 -15.85 1.30 4.29
N PRO A 110 -16.20 0.00 4.11
CA PRO A 110 -15.74 -1.06 4.97
C PRO A 110 -14.31 -1.54 4.65
N LEU A 111 -13.37 -0.59 4.62
CA LEU A 111 -12.02 -0.81 4.11
C LEU A 111 -11.23 -1.86 4.92
N LYS A 112 -10.61 -2.80 4.20
CA LYS A 112 -9.69 -3.82 4.71
C LYS A 112 -8.29 -3.70 4.12
N ARG A 113 -8.17 -3.23 2.87
CA ARG A 113 -6.90 -3.08 2.16
C ARG A 113 -6.75 -1.66 1.64
N PHE A 114 -5.72 -0.98 2.11
CA PHE A 114 -5.39 0.37 1.69
C PHE A 114 -4.03 0.38 1.00
N HIS A 115 -3.98 0.89 -0.23
CA HIS A 115 -2.75 1.13 -0.96
C HIS A 115 -2.72 2.56 -1.48
N ILE A 116 -1.60 3.24 -1.26
CA ILE A 116 -1.30 4.55 -1.83
C ILE A 116 0.13 4.62 -2.35
N SER A 117 0.32 5.31 -3.47
CA SER A 117 1.64 5.64 -4.00
C SER A 117 1.66 6.95 -4.79
N THR A 118 2.83 7.36 -5.28
CA THR A 118 2.99 8.49 -6.19
C THR A 118 3.28 8.05 -7.63
N VAL A 119 2.78 8.82 -8.59
CA VAL A 119 3.17 8.73 -10.01
C VAL A 119 4.51 9.44 -10.19
N GLY A 120 5.42 8.85 -10.98
CA GLY A 120 6.76 9.41 -11.20
C GLY A 120 7.69 9.18 -10.01
N GLY A 121 8.88 8.60 -10.24
CA GLY A 121 9.81 8.12 -9.20
C GLY A 121 10.43 9.18 -8.28
N HIS A 122 9.83 10.36 -8.12
CA HIS A 122 10.29 11.42 -7.25
C HIS A 122 10.06 11.06 -5.78
N VAL A 123 11.14 10.77 -5.05
CA VAL A 123 11.10 10.39 -3.63
C VAL A 123 11.03 11.62 -2.69
N GLY A 124 10.19 12.60 -3.03
CA GLY A 124 9.99 13.82 -2.24
C GLY A 124 8.73 13.79 -1.37
N HIS A 125 7.71 13.04 -1.79
CA HIS A 125 6.43 13.04 -1.10
C HIS A 125 6.47 12.25 0.20
N ARG A 126 5.85 12.82 1.24
CA ARG A 126 5.68 12.21 2.54
C ARG A 126 4.19 12.14 2.85
N LEU A 127 3.74 10.97 3.27
CA LEU A 127 2.36 10.80 3.72
C LEU A 127 2.22 11.48 5.09
N SER A 128 1.14 12.25 5.30
CA SER A 128 0.96 12.97 6.56
C SER A 128 0.56 12.02 7.70
N ASP A 129 1.03 12.32 8.90
CA ASP A 129 0.69 11.55 10.10
C ASP A 129 -0.79 11.68 10.43
N GLU A 130 -1.36 12.87 10.20
CA GLU A 130 -2.77 13.17 10.39
C GLU A 130 -3.65 12.33 9.45
N PHE A 131 -3.26 12.20 8.17
CA PHE A 131 -3.96 11.35 7.21
C PHE A 131 -3.89 9.87 7.62
N CYS A 132 -2.70 9.39 8.00
CA CYS A 132 -2.54 8.01 8.48
C CYS A 132 -3.42 7.74 9.70
N SER A 133 -3.39 8.63 10.70
CA SER A 133 -4.18 8.47 11.91
C SER A 133 -5.69 8.54 11.65
N ALA A 134 -6.12 9.36 10.68
CA ALA A 134 -7.53 9.41 10.26
C ALA A 134 -7.98 8.07 9.63
N ILE A 135 -7.17 7.49 8.72
CA ILE A 135 -7.44 6.16 8.13
C ILE A 135 -7.49 5.08 9.22
N VAL A 136 -6.50 5.07 10.13
CA VAL A 136 -6.44 4.12 11.25
C VAL A 136 -7.64 4.28 12.18
N THR A 137 -8.07 5.52 12.45
CA THR A 137 -9.23 5.80 13.29
C THR A 137 -10.52 5.27 12.67
N ALA A 138 -10.71 5.45 11.37
CA ALA A 138 -11.92 5.02 10.67
C ALA A 138 -11.95 3.51 10.37
N HIS A 139 -10.80 2.88 10.11
CA HIS A 139 -10.75 1.53 9.54
C HIS A 139 -9.86 0.53 10.29
N GLY A 140 -9.09 0.96 11.30
CA GLY A 140 -8.02 0.16 11.91
C GLY A 140 -8.45 -1.22 12.41
N SER A 141 -9.64 -1.36 12.98
CA SER A 141 -10.15 -2.65 13.46
C SER A 141 -10.34 -3.72 12.36
N ARG A 142 -10.37 -3.32 11.09
CA ARG A 142 -10.63 -4.19 9.93
C ARG A 142 -9.49 -4.21 8.92
N LEU A 143 -8.56 -3.25 8.98
CA LEU A 143 -7.45 -3.17 8.06
C LEU A 143 -6.54 -4.38 8.21
N THR A 144 -6.44 -5.18 7.15
CA THR A 144 -5.55 -6.34 7.03
C THR A 144 -4.30 -6.01 6.22
N ARG A 145 -4.36 -5.01 5.33
CA ARG A 145 -3.21 -4.51 4.54
C ARG A 145 -3.15 -2.99 4.57
N PHE A 146 -1.98 -2.46 4.91
CA PHE A 146 -1.64 -1.04 4.76
C PHE A 146 -0.38 -0.92 3.92
N SER A 147 -0.48 -0.26 2.77
CA SER A 147 0.57 -0.26 1.76
C SER A 147 0.84 1.16 1.27
N VAL A 148 2.08 1.60 1.44
CA VAL A 148 2.57 2.89 0.98
C VAL A 148 3.83 2.65 0.17
N HIS A 149 3.77 3.04 -1.11
CA HIS A 149 4.90 2.91 -2.03
C HIS A 149 5.32 4.29 -2.51
N ARG A 150 6.62 4.49 -2.71
CA ARG A 150 7.22 5.74 -3.23
C ARG A 150 6.92 7.02 -2.42
N MET A 151 6.28 6.91 -1.26
CA MET A 151 6.03 8.00 -0.33
C MET A 151 6.61 7.65 1.04
N ARG A 152 7.39 8.56 1.61
CA ARG A 152 7.96 8.37 2.95
C ARG A 152 6.85 8.33 4.00
N MET A 153 7.03 7.48 5.00
CA MET A 153 6.21 7.44 6.19
C MET A 153 7.04 7.73 7.43
N ASN A 154 6.40 8.40 8.37
CA ASN A 154 6.97 8.74 9.65
C ASN A 154 6.94 7.52 10.58
N ILE A 155 7.98 7.36 11.41
CA ILE A 155 8.03 6.22 12.33
C ILE A 155 6.88 6.22 13.34
N THR A 156 6.42 7.41 13.74
CA THR A 156 5.24 7.64 14.59
C THR A 156 3.96 7.12 13.95
N ALA A 157 3.76 7.38 12.65
CA ALA A 157 2.60 6.88 11.91
C ALA A 157 2.64 5.35 11.78
N ILE A 158 3.82 4.77 11.54
CA ILE A 158 4.01 3.31 11.49
C ILE A 158 3.67 2.67 12.85
N ALA A 159 4.13 3.28 13.95
CA ALA A 159 3.79 2.83 15.30
C ALA A 159 2.28 2.88 15.57
N ASP A 160 1.60 3.98 15.19
CA ASP A 160 0.14 4.12 15.34
C ASP A 160 -0.62 3.02 14.57
N ILE A 161 -0.21 2.76 13.32
CA ILE A 161 -0.77 1.68 12.49
C ILE A 161 -0.57 0.32 13.15
N CYS A 162 0.66 -0.04 13.54
CA CYS A 162 0.95 -1.34 14.15
C CYS A 162 0.17 -1.56 15.46
N ARG A 163 0.01 -0.51 16.27
CA ARG A 163 -0.69 -0.56 17.56
C ARG A 163 -2.20 -0.70 17.42
N ARG A 164 -2.82 0.09 16.53
CA ARG A 164 -4.28 0.22 16.45
C ARG A 164 -4.92 -0.68 15.39
N CYS A 165 -4.18 -1.06 14.35
CA CYS A 165 -4.67 -2.00 13.34
C CYS A 165 -4.49 -3.45 13.79
N THR A 166 -5.31 -3.91 14.73
CA THR A 166 -5.19 -5.24 15.35
C THR A 166 -5.39 -6.41 14.39
N ALA A 167 -6.02 -6.16 13.23
CA ALA A 167 -6.21 -7.12 12.16
C ALA A 167 -5.10 -7.09 11.09
N LEU A 168 -4.08 -6.24 11.22
CA LEU A 168 -3.06 -6.02 10.21
C LEU A 168 -2.20 -7.27 10.00
N GLU A 169 -2.18 -7.76 8.77
CA GLU A 169 -1.41 -8.93 8.33
C GLU A 169 -0.26 -8.54 7.41
N GLN A 170 -0.41 -7.45 6.65
CA GLN A 170 0.56 -7.01 5.65
C GLN A 170 0.84 -5.50 5.77
N LEU A 171 2.12 -5.14 5.84
CA LEU A 171 2.57 -3.74 5.93
C LEU A 171 3.67 -3.45 4.91
N PHE A 172 3.43 -2.50 4.01
CA PHE A 172 4.42 -2.04 3.04
C PHE A 172 4.66 -0.55 3.27
N VAL A 173 5.91 -0.16 3.50
CA VAL A 173 6.26 1.21 3.92
C VAL A 173 7.54 1.69 3.25
N VAL A 174 7.70 3.00 3.13
CA VAL A 174 8.97 3.63 2.79
C VAL A 174 9.50 4.37 4.01
N VAL A 175 10.69 4.01 4.49
CA VAL A 175 11.27 4.53 5.75
C VAL A 175 12.64 5.15 5.46
N GLU A 176 12.96 6.24 6.16
CA GLU A 176 14.28 6.89 6.08
C GLU A 176 15.35 6.03 6.78
N GLN A 177 16.62 6.17 6.34
CA GLN A 177 17.71 5.39 6.90
C GLN A 177 17.86 5.57 8.42
N ASN A 178 17.61 6.77 8.93
CA ASN A 178 17.79 7.10 10.34
C ASN A 178 16.70 6.49 11.24
N ASP A 179 15.56 6.08 10.68
CA ASP A 179 14.40 5.59 11.44
C ASP A 179 14.32 4.06 11.51
N LEU A 180 15.18 3.34 10.80
CA LEU A 180 15.11 1.88 10.70
C LEU A 180 15.30 1.17 12.03
N ASP A 181 16.18 1.68 12.88
CA ASP A 181 16.48 1.05 14.16
C ASP A 181 15.26 1.13 15.10
N ALA A 182 14.40 2.12 14.91
CA ALA A 182 13.13 2.29 15.62
C ALA A 182 11.99 1.46 15.02
N LEU A 183 12.17 0.82 13.85
CA LEU A 183 11.13 0.06 13.18
C LEU A 183 10.78 -1.25 13.89
N GLY A 184 11.79 -2.00 14.36
CA GLY A 184 11.59 -3.28 15.05
C GLY A 184 10.58 -3.21 16.21
N PRO A 185 10.75 -2.27 17.16
CA PRO A 185 9.80 -2.07 18.26
C PRO A 185 8.38 -1.74 17.78
N CYS A 186 8.23 -0.93 16.72
CA CYS A 186 6.92 -0.60 16.17
C CYS A 186 6.23 -1.85 15.59
N LEU A 187 6.95 -2.66 14.81
CA LEU A 187 6.41 -3.89 14.22
C LEU A 187 6.02 -4.93 15.28
N ALA A 188 6.69 -4.93 16.44
CA ALA A 188 6.37 -5.81 17.56
C ALA A 188 4.98 -5.55 18.17
N GLU A 189 4.42 -4.36 17.95
CA GLU A 189 3.07 -4.01 18.44
C GLU A 189 1.95 -4.69 17.62
N ALA A 190 2.21 -5.14 16.39
CA ALA A 190 1.21 -5.70 15.49
C ALA A 190 1.06 -7.23 15.69
N PRO A 191 -0.02 -7.73 16.34
CA PRO A 191 -0.13 -9.11 16.77
C PRO A 191 -0.29 -10.13 15.64
N ARG A 192 -0.81 -9.68 14.49
CA ARG A 192 -1.17 -10.53 13.34
C ARG A 192 -0.29 -10.30 12.13
N LEU A 193 0.72 -9.43 12.24
CA LEU A 193 1.57 -9.07 11.12
C LEU A 193 2.37 -10.29 10.65
N ARG A 194 2.27 -10.60 9.35
CA ARG A 194 2.88 -11.75 8.68
C ARG A 194 3.91 -11.31 7.65
N GLU A 195 3.58 -10.26 6.91
CA GLU A 195 4.41 -9.77 5.81
C GLU A 195 4.72 -8.30 6.04
N VAL A 196 6.02 -7.99 6.02
CA VAL A 196 6.51 -6.61 6.09
C VAL A 196 7.37 -6.35 4.88
N HIS A 197 7.22 -5.20 4.25
CA HIS A 197 8.15 -4.75 3.22
C HIS A 197 8.56 -3.32 3.48
N VAL A 198 9.87 -3.10 3.60
CA VAL A 198 10.45 -1.78 3.80
C VAL A 198 11.21 -1.38 2.56
N ASN A 199 10.84 -0.26 1.96
CA ASN A 199 11.64 0.39 0.93
C ASN A 199 12.39 1.57 1.56
N ARG A 200 13.60 1.84 1.10
CA ARG A 200 14.29 3.10 1.32
C ARG A 200 14.20 3.94 0.06
N PRO A 201 14.09 5.27 0.19
CA PRO A 201 14.46 6.18 -0.89
C PRO A 201 15.87 5.81 -1.35
N LEU A 202 16.01 5.22 -2.55
CA LEU A 202 17.30 5.20 -3.20
C LEU A 202 17.43 6.58 -3.83
N ASP A 203 18.33 7.41 -3.31
CA ASP A 203 18.74 8.60 -4.03
C ASP A 203 19.26 8.12 -5.40
N PHE A 204 18.77 8.75 -6.48
CA PHE A 204 19.15 8.39 -7.85
C PHE A 204 20.69 8.35 -7.97
N GLY A 205 21.28 7.15 -8.02
CA GLY A 205 22.72 6.97 -8.25
C GLY A 205 23.46 5.97 -7.36
N SER A 206 22.87 5.40 -6.30
CA SER A 206 23.51 4.32 -5.53
C SER A 206 22.84 2.98 -5.80
N GLU A 207 23.33 2.24 -6.81
CA GLU A 207 22.90 0.86 -7.07
C GLU A 207 23.39 -0.15 -6.01
N ASP A 208 24.28 0.28 -5.11
CA ASP A 208 24.82 -0.58 -4.07
C ASP A 208 23.95 -0.52 -2.81
N VAL A 209 23.04 -1.49 -2.67
CA VAL A 209 22.50 -1.87 -1.35
C VAL A 209 23.67 -2.49 -0.57
N PRO A 210 24.22 -1.84 0.47
CA PRO A 210 25.40 -2.35 1.13
C PRO A 210 25.11 -3.70 1.81
N GLN A 211 26.13 -4.55 1.87
CA GLN A 211 26.12 -5.83 2.62
C GLN A 211 25.75 -5.65 4.10
N GLN A 212 25.88 -4.41 4.63
CA GLN A 212 25.37 -3.97 5.94
C GLN A 212 23.85 -4.10 6.13
N SER A 213 23.08 -4.40 5.07
CA SER A 213 21.63 -4.55 5.15
C SER A 213 21.16 -5.82 5.85
N TYR A 214 21.88 -6.96 5.76
CA TYR A 214 21.37 -8.23 6.29
C TYR A 214 21.27 -8.25 7.82
N GLU A 215 22.35 -7.87 8.53
CA GLU A 215 22.35 -7.83 10.00
C GLU A 215 21.36 -6.80 10.54
N GLN A 216 21.19 -5.66 9.86
CA GLN A 216 20.18 -4.67 10.24
C GLN A 216 18.75 -5.19 10.02
N ILE A 217 18.47 -5.88 8.91
CA ILE A 217 17.16 -6.52 8.70
C ILE A 217 16.94 -7.58 9.78
N LEU A 218 17.95 -8.40 10.06
CA LEU A 218 17.87 -9.44 11.07
C LEU A 218 17.64 -8.86 12.48
N SER A 219 18.28 -7.74 12.83
CA SER A 219 18.06 -7.07 14.12
C SER A 219 16.63 -6.52 14.26
N ILE A 220 16.02 -6.03 13.17
CA ILE A 220 14.62 -5.61 13.13
C ILE A 220 13.70 -6.84 13.28
N VAL A 221 13.95 -7.90 12.51
CA VAL A 221 13.11 -9.12 12.50
C VAL A 221 13.17 -9.87 13.84
N ARG A 222 14.30 -9.83 14.55
CA ARG A 222 14.44 -10.38 15.91
C ARG A 222 13.51 -9.71 16.93
N GLN A 223 13.17 -8.43 16.72
CA GLN A 223 12.25 -7.69 17.57
C GLN A 223 10.78 -7.89 17.19
N CYS A 224 10.52 -8.28 15.94
CA CYS A 224 9.17 -8.57 15.47
C CYS A 224 8.56 -9.80 16.17
N ARG A 225 7.22 -9.86 16.20
CA ARG A 225 6.51 -11.03 16.71
C ARG A 225 6.77 -12.29 15.86
N PRO A 226 6.61 -13.49 16.45
CA PRO A 226 6.74 -14.76 15.72
C PRO A 226 5.75 -14.94 14.57
N SER A 227 4.70 -14.13 14.49
CA SER A 227 3.75 -14.13 13.38
C SER A 227 4.36 -13.68 12.06
N VAL A 228 5.42 -12.87 12.08
CA VAL A 228 6.11 -12.39 10.88
C VAL A 228 6.84 -13.57 10.23
N ARG A 229 6.43 -13.89 8.99
CA ARG A 229 6.95 -14.98 8.15
C ARG A 229 7.75 -14.47 6.96
N GLN A 230 7.52 -13.23 6.54
CA GLN A 230 8.17 -12.65 5.40
C GLN A 230 8.63 -11.22 5.70
N PHE A 231 9.86 -10.91 5.30
CA PHE A 231 10.40 -9.56 5.41
C PHE A 231 11.06 -9.15 4.09
N GLY A 232 10.46 -8.17 3.43
CA GLY A 232 10.97 -7.50 2.25
C GLY A 232 11.80 -6.27 2.61
N PHE A 233 12.90 -6.09 1.91
CA PHE A 233 13.76 -4.93 2.03
C PHE A 233 14.25 -4.49 0.64
N ASN A 234 13.79 -3.33 0.17
CA ASN A 234 13.95 -2.85 -1.21
C ASN A 234 13.52 -3.92 -2.23
N THR A 235 14.46 -4.48 -3.00
CA THR A 235 14.21 -5.49 -4.04
C THR A 235 14.32 -6.92 -3.53
N ARG A 236 14.69 -7.14 -2.27
CA ARG A 236 14.89 -8.47 -1.70
C ARG A 236 13.73 -8.86 -0.79
N VAL A 237 13.38 -10.14 -0.80
CA VAL A 237 12.41 -10.73 0.12
C VAL A 237 13.06 -11.92 0.80
N PHE A 238 12.89 -12.00 2.11
CA PHE A 238 13.37 -13.07 2.94
C PHE A 238 12.19 -13.80 3.58
N GLN A 239 12.31 -15.12 3.68
CA GLN A 239 11.51 -15.90 4.60
C GLN A 239 12.14 -15.84 5.99
N VAL A 240 11.29 -15.71 7.02
CA VAL A 240 11.71 -15.61 8.42
C VAL A 240 11.54 -16.97 9.09
N ASP A 241 12.65 -17.65 9.34
CA ASP A 241 12.68 -18.92 10.04
C ASP A 241 13.03 -18.70 11.51
N ARG A 242 12.37 -19.46 12.39
CA ARG A 242 12.56 -19.38 13.85
C ARG A 242 12.69 -20.78 14.41
N THR A 243 13.88 -21.13 14.88
CA THR A 243 14.22 -22.46 15.38
C THR A 243 14.56 -22.40 16.87
N LEU A 244 14.15 -23.41 17.62
CA LEU A 244 14.56 -23.54 19.02
C LEU A 244 15.89 -24.29 19.06
N ILE A 245 16.92 -23.64 19.59
CA ILE A 245 18.23 -24.22 19.78
C ILE A 245 18.48 -24.37 21.27
N GLN A 246 19.03 -25.53 21.64
CA GLN A 246 19.57 -25.78 22.96
C GLN A 246 21.09 -25.66 22.88
N PRO A 247 21.71 -24.57 23.37
CA PRO A 247 23.15 -24.45 23.43
C PRO A 247 23.71 -25.55 24.33
N ALA A 248 24.80 -26.19 23.88
CA ALA A 248 25.44 -27.30 24.59
C ALA A 248 25.88 -26.94 26.01
N GLU A 249 26.14 -25.65 26.27
CA GLU A 249 26.73 -25.17 27.52
C GLU A 249 25.69 -24.86 28.61
N ASP A 250 24.45 -24.51 28.27
CA ASP A 250 23.57 -23.81 29.22
C ASP A 250 22.19 -24.47 29.41
N ARG A 251 21.88 -25.56 28.67
CA ARG A 251 20.57 -26.26 28.62
C ARG A 251 19.34 -25.36 28.40
N SER A 252 19.51 -24.04 28.28
CA SER A 252 18.46 -23.05 28.09
C SER A 252 18.00 -23.04 26.63
N MET A 253 16.68 -23.08 26.39
CA MET A 253 16.16 -22.99 25.02
C MET A 253 16.24 -21.53 24.55
N ARG A 254 16.93 -21.29 23.45
CA ARG A 254 16.96 -19.99 22.78
C ARG A 254 16.29 -20.09 21.41
N MET A 255 15.49 -19.09 21.07
CA MET A 255 14.95 -18.96 19.72
C MET A 255 16.02 -18.32 18.83
N GLU A 256 16.54 -19.08 17.89
CA GLU A 256 17.33 -18.54 16.80
C GLU A 256 16.41 -18.05 15.69
N VAL A 257 16.78 -16.93 15.08
CA VAL A 257 16.05 -16.30 13.98
C VAL A 257 17.01 -16.19 12.82
N THR A 258 16.59 -16.69 11.66
CA THR A 258 17.37 -16.66 10.42
C THR A 258 16.51 -16.14 9.27
N LEU A 259 17.16 -15.57 8.27
CA LEU A 259 16.53 -15.09 7.05
C LEU A 259 16.97 -16.00 5.91
N SER A 260 16.05 -16.78 5.36
CA SER A 260 16.28 -17.66 4.23
C SER A 260 15.81 -17.01 2.92
N SER A 261 16.30 -17.53 1.80
CA SER A 261 15.84 -17.10 0.48
C SER A 261 14.34 -17.37 0.32
N TYR A 262 13.62 -16.42 -0.27
CA TYR A 262 12.23 -16.63 -0.63
C TYR A 262 12.12 -17.63 -1.80
N GLU A 263 11.54 -18.80 -1.55
CA GLU A 263 11.49 -19.91 -2.53
C GLU A 263 10.22 -19.94 -3.38
N ASN A 264 9.25 -19.03 -3.16
CA ASN A 264 8.00 -19.05 -3.92
C ASN A 264 8.21 -18.42 -5.32
N PRO A 265 7.88 -19.14 -6.40
CA PRO A 265 8.07 -18.68 -7.79
C PRO A 265 7.11 -17.55 -8.21
N GLU A 266 6.05 -17.27 -7.45
CA GLU A 266 5.15 -16.14 -7.73
C GLU A 266 5.83 -14.82 -7.35
N VAL A 267 6.00 -13.94 -8.35
CA VAL A 267 6.49 -12.56 -8.14
C VAL A 267 5.48 -11.84 -7.26
N PRO A 268 5.86 -11.42 -6.04
CA PRO A 268 4.92 -10.75 -5.16
C PRO A 268 4.36 -9.49 -5.82
N GLU A 269 3.06 -9.25 -5.68
CA GLU A 269 2.32 -8.16 -6.35
C GLU A 269 2.99 -6.79 -6.19
N GLN A 270 3.66 -6.55 -5.06
CA GLN A 270 4.41 -5.31 -4.80
C GLN A 270 5.60 -5.04 -5.75
N PHE A 271 6.06 -6.06 -6.49
CA PHE A 271 7.10 -5.93 -7.51
C PHE A 271 6.52 -5.82 -8.93
N LEU A 272 5.20 -5.97 -9.09
CA LEU A 272 4.53 -5.72 -10.35
C LEU A 272 4.44 -4.21 -10.55
N VAL A 273 5.56 -3.62 -10.97
CA VAL A 273 5.57 -2.23 -11.44
C VAL A 273 4.99 -2.23 -12.84
N VAL A 274 3.74 -1.79 -12.99
CA VAL A 274 3.28 -1.35 -14.31
C VAL A 274 4.09 -0.10 -14.64
N ARG A 275 5.07 -0.27 -15.52
CA ARG A 275 5.83 0.84 -16.09
C ARG A 275 4.89 1.61 -17.02
N THR A 276 4.25 2.64 -16.50
CA THR A 276 3.55 3.67 -17.29
C THR A 276 4.56 4.64 -17.87
#